data_AF-A0A4Y6S2Q2-F1
#
_entry.id   AF-A0A4Y6S2Q2-F1
#
_cell.length_a   1.000
_cell.length_b   1.000
_cell.length_c   1.000
_cell.angle_alpha   90.00
_cell.angle_beta   90.00
_cell.angle_gamma   90.00
#
_symmetry.space_group_name_H-M   'P 1'
#
loop_
_entity.id
_entity.type
_entity.pdbx_description
1 polymer ?
#
loop_
_entity_poly.entity_id
_entity_poly.type
_entity_poly.pdbx_seq_one_letter_code
_entity_poly.pdbx_strand_id
1 'polypeptide(L)'
;MNSIEFDFVKGHIAATMTLIHALIDQGAVDRERLDGFFKGFIDDLPNNRDTLSLRLIIDQWREGLRNGESEETLKGEIFAVIEGGRIN
;
A
#
# COMPACT_ATOMS: atom_id res chain seq x y z
N MET A 1 18.91 5.41 3.89
CA MET A 1 17.79 5.58 4.84
C MET A 1 18.20 5.03 6.17
N ASN A 2 18.09 5.83 7.23
CA ASN A 2 18.31 5.34 8.60
C ASN A 2 17.05 4.56 9.05
N SER A 3 17.19 3.60 9.97
CA SER A 3 16.09 2.74 10.47
C SER A 3 14.83 3.53 10.87
N ILE A 4 14.99 4.71 11.49
CA ILE A 4 13.92 5.58 11.96
C ILE A 4 13.13 6.20 10.80
N GLU A 5 13.82 6.62 9.73
CA GLU A 5 13.13 7.14 8.53
C GLU A 5 12.31 6.05 7.85
N PHE A 6 12.84 4.82 7.84
CA PHE A 6 12.12 3.68 7.31
C PHE A 6 10.87 3.41 8.14
N ASP A 7 10.98 3.25 9.47
CA ASP A 7 9.86 2.99 10.37
C ASP A 7 8.79 4.10 10.32
N PHE A 8 9.21 5.36 10.15
CA PHE A 8 8.29 6.48 9.94
C PHE A 8 7.47 6.33 8.67
N VAL A 9 8.10 5.94 7.55
CA VAL A 9 7.41 5.67 6.27
C VAL A 9 6.44 4.50 6.41
N LYS A 10 6.81 3.43 7.14
CA LYS A 10 5.90 2.30 7.43
C LYS A 10 4.63 2.76 8.14
N GLY A 11 4.81 3.55 9.20
CA GLY A 11 3.70 4.09 9.98
C GLY A 11 2.77 4.96 9.15
N HIS A 12 3.31 5.80 8.26
CA HIS A 12 2.51 6.66 7.38
C HIS A 12 1.72 5.86 6.35
N ILE A 13 2.34 4.85 5.73
CA ILE A 13 1.67 3.98 4.76
C ILE A 13 0.52 3.22 5.44
N ALA A 14 0.80 2.60 6.59
CA ALA A 14 -0.20 1.84 7.34
C ALA A 14 -1.39 2.70 7.80
N ALA A 15 -1.14 3.91 8.31
CA ALA A 15 -2.19 4.84 8.73
C ALA A 15 -3.06 5.30 7.55
N THR A 16 -2.42 5.62 6.42
CA THR A 16 -3.12 6.06 5.20
C THR A 16 -4.03 4.95 4.67
N MET A 17 -3.53 3.72 4.60
CA MET A 17 -4.30 2.59 4.09
C MET A 17 -5.43 2.17 5.04
N THR A 18 -5.22 2.26 6.36
CA THR A 18 -6.28 2.10 7.37
C THR A 18 -7.43 3.08 7.12
N LEU A 19 -7.11 4.36 6.93
CA LEU A 19 -8.12 5.39 6.68
C LEU A 19 -8.90 5.10 5.38
N ILE A 20 -8.19 4.71 4.31
CA ILE A 20 -8.80 4.41 3.02
C ILE A 20 -9.77 3.23 3.13
N HIS A 21 -9.41 2.18 3.87
CA HIS A 21 -10.29 1.04 4.14
C HIS A 21 -11.56 1.46 4.89
N ALA A 22 -11.42 2.27 5.93
CA ALA A 22 -12.59 2.81 6.64
C ALA A 22 -13.52 3.62 5.74
N LEU A 23 -12.97 4.38 4.78
CA LEU A 23 -13.76 5.14 3.81
C LEU A 23 -14.46 4.25 2.78
N ILE A 24 -13.81 3.16 2.36
CA ILE A 24 -14.40 2.14 1.49
C ILE A 24 -15.59 1.47 2.20
N ASP A 25 -15.41 1.04 3.45
CA ASP A 25 -16.44 0.35 4.22
C ASP A 25 -17.67 1.23 4.52
N GLN A 26 -17.47 2.54 4.62
CA GLN A 26 -18.54 3.53 4.74
C GLN A 26 -19.22 3.83 3.40
N GLY A 27 -18.76 3.26 2.29
CA GLY A 27 -19.23 3.56 0.94
C GLY A 27 -18.86 4.97 0.46
N ALA A 28 -17.94 5.66 1.14
CA ALA A 28 -17.48 7.00 0.79
C ALA A 28 -16.48 6.98 -0.39
N VAL A 29 -15.86 5.83 -0.65
CA VAL A 29 -14.87 5.64 -1.73
C VAL A 29 -15.21 4.39 -2.53
N ASP A 30 -15.20 4.52 -3.85
CA ASP A 30 -15.33 3.43 -4.80
C ASP A 30 -13.97 2.73 -4.99
N ARG A 31 -13.95 1.40 -4.81
CA ARG A 31 -12.72 0.59 -4.85
C ARG A 31 -12.04 0.62 -6.23
N GLU A 32 -12.81 0.59 -7.31
CA GLU A 32 -12.26 0.57 -8.67
C GLU A 32 -11.67 1.93 -9.04
N ARG A 33 -12.36 3.02 -8.68
CA ARG A 33 -11.84 4.38 -8.89
C ARG A 33 -10.56 4.62 -8.10
N LEU A 34 -10.50 4.09 -6.88
CA LEU A 34 -9.32 4.17 -6.04
C LEU A 34 -8.13 3.39 -6.63
N ASP A 35 -8.34 2.15 -7.08
CA ASP A 35 -7.28 1.38 -7.77
C ASP A 35 -6.76 2.14 -9.01
N GLY A 36 -7.67 2.73 -9.79
CA GLY A 36 -7.32 3.55 -10.95
C GLY A 36 -6.47 4.77 -10.58
N PHE A 37 -6.78 5.45 -9.47
CA PHE A 37 -5.97 6.57 -8.97
C PHE A 37 -4.54 6.12 -8.62
N PHE A 38 -4.39 5.03 -7.86
CA PHE A 38 -3.07 4.56 -7.46
C PHE A 38 -2.27 3.98 -8.63
N LYS A 39 -2.93 3.40 -9.63
CA LYS A 39 -2.29 3.02 -10.90
C LYS A 39 -1.60 4.22 -11.55
N GLY A 40 -2.34 5.32 -11.73
CA GLY A 40 -1.79 6.56 -12.30
C GLY A 40 -0.64 7.11 -11.48
N PHE A 41 -0.78 7.13 -10.15
CA PHE A 41 0.29 7.57 -9.25
C PHE A 41 1.58 6.73 -9.40
N ILE A 42 1.48 5.41 -9.50
CA ILE A 42 2.64 4.52 -9.71
C ILE A 42 3.27 4.73 -11.09
N ASP A 43 2.46 4.95 -12.11
CA ASP A 43 2.93 5.20 -13.48
C ASP A 43 3.71 6.54 -13.56
N ASP A 44 3.38 7.52 -12.72
CA ASP A 44 4.06 8.81 -12.61
C ASP A 44 5.34 8.77 -11.73
N LEU A 45 5.53 7.74 -10.91
CA LEU A 45 6.72 7.61 -10.08
C LEU A 45 7.97 7.35 -10.93
N PRO A 46 9.11 8.03 -10.68
CA PRO A 46 10.38 7.74 -11.35
C PRO A 46 10.72 6.25 -11.26
N ASN A 47 11.03 5.59 -12.37
CA ASN A 47 11.38 4.17 -12.37
C ASN A 47 12.86 3.97 -12.01
N ASN A 48 13.19 4.05 -10.72
CA ASN A 48 14.54 3.90 -10.19
C ASN A 48 14.57 3.08 -8.90
N ARG A 49 15.76 2.79 -8.38
CA ARG A 49 15.92 1.97 -7.16
C ARG A 49 15.33 2.62 -5.91
N ASP A 50 15.26 3.95 -5.86
CA ASP A 50 14.81 4.69 -4.70
C ASP A 50 13.28 4.58 -4.52
N THR A 51 12.55 4.46 -5.63
CA THR A 51 11.08 4.30 -5.63
C THR A 51 10.62 2.85 -5.69
N LEU A 52 11.51 1.90 -5.96
CA LEU A 52 11.16 0.49 -6.18
C LEU A 52 10.35 -0.10 -5.01
N SER A 53 10.81 0.10 -3.77
CA SER A 53 10.11 -0.41 -2.58
C SER A 53 8.71 0.19 -2.43
N LEU A 54 8.55 1.49 -2.72
CA LEU A 54 7.26 2.15 -2.67
C LEU A 54 6.30 1.61 -3.74
N ARG A 55 6.80 1.39 -4.97
CA ARG A 55 6.02 0.80 -6.06
C ARG A 55 5.51 -0.59 -5.69
N LEU A 56 6.38 -1.46 -5.15
CA LEU A 56 6.01 -2.81 -4.71
C LEU A 56 4.93 -2.81 -3.62
N ILE A 57 5.07 -1.96 -2.60
CA ILE A 57 4.09 -1.89 -1.51
C ILE A 57 2.71 -1.45 -2.04
N ILE A 58 2.68 -0.43 -2.90
CA ILE A 58 1.42 0.08 -3.46
C ILE A 58 0.82 -0.96 -4.41
N ASP A 59 1.61 -1.62 -5.24
CA ASP A 59 1.11 -2.63 -6.18
C ASP A 59 0.49 -3.83 -5.45
N GLN A 60 1.12 -4.32 -4.39
CA GLN A 60 0.56 -5.42 -3.60
C GLN A 60 -0.73 -5.00 -2.89
N TRP A 61 -0.78 -3.81 -2.29
CA TRP A 61 -2.01 -3.32 -1.67
C TRP A 61 -3.14 -3.14 -2.68
N ARG A 62 -2.84 -2.64 -3.89
CA ARG A 62 -3.81 -2.53 -4.98
C ARG A 62 -4.34 -3.89 -5.42
N GLU A 63 -3.50 -4.92 -5.42
CA GLU A 63 -3.92 -6.29 -5.72
C GLU A 63 -4.96 -6.78 -4.71
N GLY A 64 -4.69 -6.64 -3.41
CA GLY A 64 -5.68 -7.07 -2.41
C GLY A 64 -6.95 -6.21 -2.41
N LEU A 65 -6.87 -4.92 -2.76
CA LEU A 65 -8.07 -4.09 -3.01
C LEU A 65 -8.93 -4.67 -4.14
N ARG A 66 -8.32 -5.08 -5.26
CA ARG A 66 -9.04 -5.69 -6.39
C ARG A 66 -9.61 -7.06 -6.05
N ASN A 67 -8.90 -7.84 -5.24
CA ASN A 67 -9.34 -9.15 -4.78
C ASN A 67 -10.44 -9.07 -3.70
N GLY A 68 -10.74 -7.87 -3.18
CA GLY A 68 -11.72 -7.67 -2.12
C GLY A 68 -11.24 -8.20 -0.77
N GLU A 69 -9.92 -8.23 -0.56
CA GLU A 69 -9.33 -8.67 0.71
C GLU A 69 -9.71 -7.75 1.85
N SER A 70 -9.72 -8.31 3.07
CA SER A 70 -10.01 -7.55 4.27
C SER A 70 -8.86 -6.58 4.59
N GLU A 71 -9.19 -5.52 5.32
CA GLU A 71 -8.21 -4.57 5.85
C GLU A 71 -7.09 -5.27 6.64
N GLU A 72 -7.44 -6.28 7.44
CA GLU A 72 -6.49 -7.05 8.26
C GLU A 72 -5.48 -7.81 7.42
N THR A 73 -5.93 -8.51 6.36
CA THR A 73 -5.05 -9.22 5.42
C THR A 73 -4.10 -8.24 4.73
N LEU A 74 -4.64 -7.15 4.19
CA LEU A 74 -3.87 -6.15 3.48
C LEU A 74 -2.81 -5.50 4.36
N LYS A 75 -3.14 -5.15 5.61
CA LYS A 75 -2.17 -4.66 6.60
C LYS A 75 -1.04 -5.66 6.82
N GLY A 76 -1.37 -6.94 7.03
CA GLY A 76 -0.39 -8.01 7.23
C GLY A 76 0.59 -8.13 6.06
N GLU A 77 0.09 -8.11 4.82
CA GLU A 77 0.93 -8.20 3.62
C GLU A 77 1.84 -6.98 3.45
N ILE A 78 1.31 -5.78 3.67
CA ILE A 78 2.09 -4.54 3.60
C ILE A 78 3.22 -4.57 4.62
N PHE A 79 2.94 -4.96 5.86
CA PHE A 79 3.97 -5.08 6.90
C PHE A 79 5.01 -6.16 6.54
N ALA A 80 4.60 -7.29 5.96
CA ALA A 80 5.52 -8.34 5.52
C ALA A 80 6.47 -7.89 4.39
N VAL A 81 5.96 -7.13 3.40
CA VAL A 81 6.80 -6.52 2.34
C VAL A 81 7.78 -5.52 2.94
N ILE A 82 7.29 -4.71 3.86
CA ILE A 82 8.02 -3.67 4.58
C ILE A 82 9.09 -4.25 5.54
N GLU A 83 8.89 -5.44 6.09
CA GLU A 83 9.86 -6.13 6.95
C GLU A 83 10.93 -6.90 6.15
N GLY A 84 10.84 -6.88 4.81
CA GLY A 84 11.86 -7.43 3.93
C GLY A 84 11.57 -8.86 3.47
N GLY A 85 10.30 -9.18 3.21
CA GLY A 85 9.92 -10.35 2.43
C GLY A 85 10.39 -11.66 3.05
N ARG A 86 9.74 -12.10 4.12
CA ARG A 86 9.81 -13.49 4.55
C ARG A 86 8.49 -14.19 4.24
N ILE A 87 8.37 -14.68 3.01
CA ILE A 87 7.56 -15.86 2.72
C ILE A 87 8.42 -16.76 1.81
N ASN A 88 9.12 -17.70 2.43
CA ASN A 88 9.37 -19.02 1.87
C ASN A 88 8.23 -19.91 2.36
#